data_AF-A0A3F2V9N9-F1
#
_entry.id   AF-A0A3F2V9N9-F1
#
_cell.length_a   1.000
_cell.length_b   1.000
_cell.length_c   1.000
_cell.angle_alpha   90.00
_cell.angle_beta   90.00
_cell.angle_gamma   90.00
#
_symmetry.space_group_name_H-M   'P 1'
#
loop_
_entity.id
_entity.type
_entity.pdbx_description
1 polymer ?
#
loop_
_entity_poly.entity_id
_entity_poly.type
_entity_poly.pdbx_seq_one_letter_code
_entity_poly.pdbx_strand_id
1 'polypeptide(L)'
;MRKLKPFLLALAVLAYAPLGIAQDVAIPVGQQGTEYSNVECPKTGQSMDQVNARFGAPDQKLAAVGEPPISRWIYSQYTVYFESGHVIHSVLNNSH
;
A
#
# COMPACT_ATOMS: atom_id res chain seq x y z
N MET A 1 48.38 49.08 33.28
CA MET A 1 49.16 48.35 32.25
C MET A 1 48.66 46.91 32.16
N ARG A 2 48.06 46.52 31.03
CA ARG A 2 48.26 45.19 30.41
C ARG A 2 47.60 45.19 29.03
N LYS A 3 48.43 44.91 28.03
CA LYS A 3 48.23 45.15 26.59
C LYS A 3 47.21 44.17 25.99
N LEU A 4 46.46 44.67 25.01
CA LEU A 4 45.42 44.01 24.24
C LEU A 4 46.01 43.12 23.13
N LYS A 5 45.53 41.86 23.08
CA LYS A 5 45.38 40.91 21.94
C LYS A 5 46.57 40.64 20.99
N PRO A 6 47.06 39.37 20.93
CA PRO A 6 47.16 38.67 19.66
C PRO A 6 45.76 38.11 19.33
N PHE A 7 45.04 38.74 18.41
CA PHE A 7 45.15 38.40 17.00
C PHE A 7 44.58 36.99 16.76
N LEU A 8 43.26 36.88 16.63
CA LEU A 8 42.55 37.09 15.35
C LEU A 8 42.84 36.00 14.29
N LEU A 9 43.40 34.84 14.64
CA LEU A 9 43.63 33.76 13.66
C LEU A 9 42.93 32.42 13.97
N ALA A 10 41.85 32.42 14.74
CA ALA A 10 41.04 31.21 14.97
C ALA A 10 39.60 31.32 14.46
N LEU A 11 39.22 32.45 13.85
CA LEU A 11 37.83 32.76 13.51
C LEU A 11 37.58 32.84 11.99
N ALA A 12 38.34 32.09 11.19
CA ALA A 12 38.19 32.11 9.73
C ALA A 12 38.35 30.73 9.07
N VAL A 13 38.14 29.63 9.81
CA VAL A 13 37.82 28.35 9.14
C VAL A 13 36.33 28.38 8.85
N LEU A 14 36.07 29.04 7.73
CA LEU A 14 34.85 29.08 6.95
C LEU A 14 34.21 27.69 6.91
N ALA A 15 33.09 27.56 7.61
CA ALA A 15 32.25 26.36 7.60
C ALA A 15 31.59 26.22 6.22
N TYR A 16 32.27 25.53 5.30
CA TYR A 16 31.69 25.11 4.03
C TYR A 16 30.96 23.78 4.23
N ALA A 17 29.81 23.81 4.91
CA ALA A 17 28.93 22.65 4.99
C ALA A 17 28.04 22.65 3.74
N PRO A 18 28.03 21.60 2.91
CA PRO A 18 27.06 21.48 1.84
C PRO A 18 25.65 21.37 2.45
N LEU A 19 24.78 22.30 2.09
CA LEU A 19 23.34 22.19 2.34
C LEU A 19 22.81 21.06 1.47
N GLY A 20 22.69 19.86 2.05
CA GLY A 20 22.00 18.74 1.41
C GLY A 20 20.53 19.08 1.25
N ILE A 21 20.04 19.16 0.01
CA ILE A 21 18.60 19.22 -0.26
C ILE A 21 18.08 17.79 -0.20
N ALA A 22 17.21 17.50 0.77
CA ALA A 22 16.46 16.24 0.79
C ALA A 22 15.44 16.28 -0.36
N GLN A 23 15.57 15.34 -1.29
CA GLN A 23 14.61 15.15 -2.38
C GLN A 23 13.64 14.04 -2.00
N ASP A 24 12.41 14.41 -1.69
CA ASP A 24 11.33 13.45 -1.50
C ASP A 24 10.79 13.01 -2.87
N VAL A 25 11.16 11.79 -3.28
CA VAL A 25 10.55 11.15 -4.44
C VAL A 25 9.28 10.46 -3.97
N ALA A 26 8.13 11.09 -4.23
CA ALA A 26 6.84 10.46 -4.02
C ALA A 26 6.66 9.35 -5.08
N ILE A 27 6.74 8.09 -4.64
CA ILE A 27 6.34 6.97 -5.49
C ILE A 27 4.80 6.97 -5.50
N PRO A 28 4.15 7.16 -6.66
CA PRO A 28 2.70 7.06 -6.72
C PRO A 28 2.31 5.64 -6.30
N VAL A 29 1.31 5.52 -5.43
CA VAL A 29 0.69 4.23 -5.13
C VAL A 29 0.21 3.67 -6.47
N GLY A 30 0.70 2.49 -6.85
CA GLY A 30 0.40 1.87 -8.13
C GLY A 30 -1.11 1.80 -8.35
N GLN A 31 -1.58 2.22 -9.53
CA GLN A 31 -2.98 2.07 -9.92
C GLN A 31 -3.25 0.58 -10.14
N GLN A 32 -3.89 -0.10 -9.18
CA GLN A 32 -4.38 -1.46 -9.37
C GLN A 32 -5.56 -1.44 -10.34
N GLY A 33 -5.38 -2.00 -11.53
CA GLY A 33 -6.42 -2.30 -12.50
C GLY A 33 -7.23 -1.09 -12.97
N THR A 34 -6.70 -0.31 -13.92
CA THR A 34 -7.44 0.81 -14.53
C THR A 34 -8.66 0.33 -15.32
N GLU A 35 -8.56 -0.85 -15.95
CA GLU A 35 -9.61 -1.43 -16.79
C GLU A 35 -10.89 -1.78 -16.01
N TYR A 36 -10.76 -2.19 -14.74
CA TYR A 36 -11.88 -2.58 -13.88
C TYR A 36 -12.12 -1.65 -12.70
N SER A 37 -11.60 -0.42 -12.75
CA SER A 37 -11.71 0.56 -11.66
C SER A 37 -13.15 0.91 -11.26
N ASN A 38 -14.13 0.69 -12.15
CA ASN A 38 -15.55 0.91 -11.90
C ASN A 38 -16.33 -0.35 -11.48
N VAL A 39 -15.67 -1.51 -11.33
CA VAL A 39 -16.34 -2.76 -10.96
C VAL A 39 -16.68 -2.75 -9.48
N GLU A 40 -17.97 -2.95 -9.17
CA GLU A 40 -18.39 -3.08 -7.79
C GLU A 40 -17.84 -4.38 -7.18
N CYS A 41 -17.12 -4.26 -6.08
CA CYS A 41 -16.51 -5.39 -5.37
C CYS A 41 -17.13 -5.55 -3.97
N PRO A 42 -17.13 -6.78 -3.43
CA PRO A 42 -17.44 -6.99 -2.02
C PRO A 42 -16.57 -6.14 -1.10
N LYS A 43 -17.20 -5.55 -0.08
CA LYS A 43 -16.53 -4.74 0.93
C LYS A 43 -16.05 -5.63 2.08
N THR A 44 -14.96 -5.21 2.72
CA THR A 44 -14.44 -5.84 3.93
C THR A 44 -15.54 -6.02 4.98
N GLY A 45 -15.57 -7.19 5.62
CA GLY A 45 -16.54 -7.58 6.65
C GLY A 45 -17.79 -8.30 6.14
N GLN A 46 -18.11 -8.22 4.84
CA GLN A 46 -19.27 -8.96 4.30
C GLN A 46 -19.07 -10.47 4.47
N SER A 47 -20.12 -11.20 4.84
CA SER A 47 -20.07 -12.67 4.92
C SER A 47 -20.08 -13.31 3.54
N MET A 48 -19.57 -14.54 3.43
CA MET A 48 -19.68 -15.33 2.19
C MET A 48 -21.11 -15.41 1.64
N ASP A 49 -22.12 -15.53 2.51
CA ASP A 49 -23.53 -15.55 2.09
C ASP A 49 -23.99 -14.21 1.52
N GLN A 50 -23.59 -13.09 2.14
CA GLN A 50 -23.88 -11.75 1.64
C GLN A 50 -23.22 -11.50 0.29
N VAL A 51 -21.98 -12.00 0.11
CA VAL A 51 -21.27 -11.93 -1.16
C VAL A 51 -22.00 -12.75 -2.21
N ASN A 52 -22.34 -14.00 -1.92
CA ASN A 52 -23.06 -14.86 -2.85
C ASN A 52 -24.45 -14.31 -3.22
N ALA A 53 -25.16 -13.71 -2.27
CA ALA A 53 -26.48 -13.11 -2.50
C ALA A 53 -26.42 -11.86 -3.39
N ARG A 54 -25.37 -11.04 -3.28
CA ARG A 54 -25.25 -9.78 -4.03
C ARG A 54 -24.51 -9.92 -5.35
N PHE A 55 -23.46 -10.73 -5.39
CA PHE A 55 -22.54 -10.85 -6.54
C PHE A 55 -22.69 -12.17 -7.29
N GLY A 56 -23.47 -13.12 -6.77
CA GLY A 56 -23.68 -14.43 -7.38
C GLY A 56 -22.56 -15.42 -7.05
N ALA A 57 -22.58 -16.54 -7.77
CA ALA A 57 -21.56 -17.57 -7.62
C ALA A 57 -20.26 -17.14 -8.32
N PRO A 58 -19.08 -17.38 -7.71
CA PRO A 58 -17.80 -17.14 -8.36
C PRO A 58 -17.49 -18.21 -9.42
N ASP A 59 -16.58 -17.88 -10.33
CA ASP A 59 -16.07 -18.82 -11.34
C ASP A 59 -15.25 -19.95 -10.70
N GLN A 60 -14.53 -19.64 -9.62
CA GLN A 60 -13.77 -20.63 -8.86
C GLN A 60 -13.75 -20.32 -7.37
N LYS A 61 -13.82 -21.37 -6.54
CA LYS A 61 -13.58 -21.31 -5.09
C LYS A 61 -12.31 -22.08 -4.75
N LEU A 62 -11.31 -21.39 -4.24
CA LEU A 62 -10.07 -21.97 -3.73
C LEU A 62 -10.17 -22.16 -2.22
N ALA A 63 -9.85 -23.37 -1.77
CA ALA A 63 -9.85 -23.74 -0.35
C ALA A 63 -8.88 -22.87 0.46
N ALA A 64 -9.13 -22.79 1.77
CA ALA A 64 -8.29 -22.02 2.67
C ALA A 64 -6.88 -22.60 2.77
N VAL A 65 -5.87 -21.72 2.84
CA VAL A 65 -4.46 -22.09 3.04
C VAL A 65 -3.82 -21.16 4.08
N GLY A 66 -2.82 -21.68 4.80
CA GLY A 66 -2.03 -20.92 5.78
C GLY A 66 -2.66 -20.81 7.17
N GLU A 67 -2.00 -20.03 8.03
CA GLU A 67 -2.46 -19.63 9.37
C GLU A 67 -2.24 -18.11 9.50
N PRO A 68 -3.30 -17.28 9.60
CA PRO A 68 -4.70 -17.67 9.62
C PRO A 68 -5.17 -18.27 8.28
N PRO A 69 -6.22 -19.11 8.27
CA PRO A 69 -6.72 -19.75 7.07
C PRO A 69 -7.41 -18.74 6.14
N ILE A 70 -6.85 -18.52 4.94
CA ILE A 70 -7.40 -17.60 3.94
C ILE A 70 -7.92 -18.37 2.72
N SER A 71 -9.22 -18.26 2.45
CA SER A 71 -9.86 -18.79 1.24
C SER A 71 -10.06 -17.70 0.18
N ARG A 72 -10.21 -18.09 -1.08
CA ARG A 72 -10.33 -17.14 -2.20
C ARG A 72 -11.45 -17.53 -3.15
N TRP A 73 -12.28 -16.57 -3.53
CA TRP A 73 -13.27 -16.74 -4.60
C TRP A 73 -12.86 -15.86 -5.77
N ILE A 74 -12.79 -16.47 -6.96
CA ILE A 74 -12.36 -15.81 -8.19
C ILE A 74 -13.61 -15.49 -9.02
N TYR A 75 -13.77 -14.23 -9.38
CA TYR A 75 -14.70 -13.76 -10.39
C TYR A 75 -13.90 -13.29 -11.61
N SER A 76 -14.59 -13.15 -12.75
CA SER A 76 -13.98 -12.74 -14.00
C SER A 76 -13.09 -11.49 -13.88
N GLN A 77 -13.53 -10.48 -13.11
CA GLN A 77 -12.85 -9.18 -13.04
C GLN A 77 -12.11 -8.94 -11.72
N TYR A 78 -12.33 -9.75 -10.69
CA TYR A 78 -11.73 -9.55 -9.37
C TYR A 78 -11.68 -10.85 -8.55
N THR A 79 -10.83 -10.87 -7.53
CA THR A 79 -10.70 -11.96 -6.57
C THR A 79 -11.02 -11.46 -5.17
N VAL A 80 -11.85 -12.21 -4.44
CA VAL A 80 -12.26 -11.90 -3.06
C VAL A 80 -11.56 -12.86 -2.11
N TYR A 81 -10.95 -12.31 -1.06
CA TYR A 81 -10.23 -13.03 -0.04
C TYR A 81 -11.07 -13.07 1.23
N PHE A 82 -11.17 -14.24 1.86
CA PHE A 82 -11.93 -14.44 3.08
C PHE A 82 -11.10 -15.08 4.17
N GLU A 83 -11.29 -14.59 5.39
CA GLU A 83 -10.82 -15.20 6.63
C GLU A 83 -12.05 -15.43 7.51
N SER A 84 -12.15 -16.62 8.12
CA SER A 84 -13.28 -16.98 8.99
C SER A 84 -14.68 -16.71 8.39
N GLY A 85 -14.82 -16.84 7.07
CA GLY A 85 -16.08 -16.61 6.36
C GLY A 85 -16.42 -15.14 6.04
N HIS A 86 -15.53 -14.20 6.35
CA HIS A 86 -15.72 -12.77 6.09
C HIS A 86 -14.70 -12.23 5.11
N VAL A 87 -15.13 -11.30 4.25
CA VAL A 87 -14.25 -10.61 3.30
C VAL A 87 -13.18 -9.84 4.08
N ILE A 88 -11.92 -10.13 3.79
CA ILE A 88 -10.79 -9.30 4.24
C ILE A 88 -10.38 -8.31 3.16
N HIS A 89 -10.42 -8.72 1.89
CA HIS A 89 -9.99 -7.88 0.77
C HIS A 89 -10.60 -8.33 -0.57
N SER A 90 -10.72 -7.38 -1.51
CA SER A 90 -11.12 -7.62 -2.90
C SER A 90 -10.11 -6.97 -3.82
N VAL A 91 -9.56 -7.73 -4.77
CA VAL A 91 -8.49 -7.29 -5.68
C VAL A 91 -8.97 -7.38 -7.12
N LEU A 92 -8.88 -6.28 -7.87
CA LEU A 92 -9.16 -6.28 -9.31
C LEU A 92 -8.11 -7.14 -10.04
N ASN A 93 -8.56 -7.99 -10.95
CA ASN A 93 -7.68 -8.76 -11.80
C ASN A 93 -6.99 -7.81 -12.79
N ASN A 94 -5.71 -8.04 -13.08
CA ASN A 94 -5.01 -7.30 -14.13
C ASN A 94 -5.10 -8.11 -15.43
N SER A 95 -5.91 -7.68 -16.38
CA SER A 95 -5.80 -8.13 -17.78
C SER A 95 -4.59 -7.42 -18.39
N HIS A 96 -3.61 -8.19 -18.86
CA HIS A 96 -2.46 -7.70 -19.63
C HIS A 96 -2.77 -7.75 -21.12
#